data_AF-A0AAW0ESC9-F1
#
_entry.id   AF-A0AAW0ESC9-F1
#
_cell.length_a   1.000
_cell.length_b   1.000
_cell.length_c   1.000
_cell.angle_alpha   90.00
_cell.angle_beta   90.00
_cell.angle_gamma   90.00
#
_symmetry.space_group_name_H-M   'P 1'
#
loop_
_entity.id
_entity.type
_entity.pdbx_description
1 polymer ?
#
loop_
_entity_poly.entity_id
_entity_poly.type
_entity_poly.pdbx_seq_one_letter_code
_entity_poly.pdbx_strand_id
1 'polypeptide(L)'
;MSECWYMTEEVADRREENRLSPNAPGSYEVLGEAGVYYRHYDPKDVSSDVEGFIKPLLKQLNYHSFDVVQLDPEALGAEKFEALATQHFDEHLHEDDEARLILDGQGYFDVRDANDRWIRLLSKPGDLLVLPAGLYHRFTTDQNKYVKTLRIFKEAPRWVALNRGPEAEETQARKDYVARLSAPVQTAAGPVNGQTIFSLPYPLEMDAELTTITRRLLEQHSKLPFAVLIFLTGTVDPTTGASWCPYCIPAKLHVADRFAELRTKYGEDRAILVQLPVERAGYIGNPNFLYRLHPTLKVVGVPTMLVLTPAKDAKEKGDVPWYELLEVKLYTREAGTADVLSIE
;
A
#
# COMPACT_ATOMS: atom_id res chain seq x y z
N MET A 1 -2.12 -0.38 -14.24
CA MET A 1 -0.93 -0.10 -13.44
C MET A 1 0.17 0.32 -14.39
N SER A 2 0.97 1.31 -14.01
CA SER A 2 2.22 1.60 -14.71
C SER A 2 3.28 0.58 -14.31
N GLU A 3 4.17 0.23 -15.24
CA GLU A 3 5.11 -0.86 -15.04
C GLU A 3 6.19 -0.47 -14.02
N CYS A 4 6.60 -1.46 -13.21
CA CYS A 4 7.75 -1.33 -12.32
C CYS A 4 8.63 -2.58 -12.31
N TRP A 5 9.92 -2.39 -12.07
CA TRP A 5 10.92 -3.46 -12.15
C TRP A 5 12.16 -3.14 -11.34
N TYR A 6 12.88 -4.18 -10.94
CA TYR A 6 14.19 -4.05 -10.31
C TYR A 6 15.28 -3.72 -11.33
N MET A 7 16.32 -3.03 -10.85
CA MET A 7 17.46 -2.57 -11.62
C MET A 7 18.79 -2.92 -10.97
N THR A 8 19.89 -2.72 -11.70
CA THR A 8 21.25 -2.68 -11.14
C THR A 8 21.49 -1.37 -10.38
N GLU A 9 22.49 -1.36 -9.48
CA GLU A 9 22.88 -0.14 -8.75
C GLU A 9 23.39 0.97 -9.67
N GLU A 10 24.29 0.60 -10.57
CA GLU A 10 24.84 1.51 -11.57
C GLU A 10 24.10 1.32 -12.89
N VAL A 11 23.83 2.45 -13.55
CA VAL A 11 23.19 2.49 -14.87
C VAL A 11 24.06 3.33 -15.81
N ALA A 12 24.25 2.84 -17.04
CA ALA A 12 25.06 3.54 -18.04
C ALA A 12 24.34 4.77 -18.61
N ASP A 13 23.04 4.64 -18.87
CA ASP A 13 22.16 5.75 -19.23
C ASP A 13 20.94 5.75 -18.30
N ARG A 14 20.79 6.82 -17.53
CA ARG A 14 19.65 7.00 -16.60
C ARG A 14 18.30 6.92 -17.30
N ARG A 15 18.22 7.30 -18.58
CA ARG A 15 16.97 7.41 -19.36
C ARG A 15 16.51 6.11 -20.01
N GLU A 16 17.35 5.07 -19.99
CA GLU A 16 17.00 3.73 -20.47
C GLU A 16 16.16 2.96 -19.45
N GLU A 17 15.46 1.89 -19.84
CA GLU A 17 14.66 1.11 -18.89
C GLU A 17 15.51 0.46 -17.79
N ASN A 18 16.73 0.01 -18.11
CA ASN A 18 17.68 -0.60 -17.17
C ASN A 18 17.09 -1.76 -16.35
N ARG A 19 16.26 -2.60 -16.98
CA ARG A 19 15.74 -3.84 -16.38
C ARG A 19 16.88 -4.82 -16.08
N LEU A 20 16.76 -5.58 -15.00
CA LEU A 20 17.61 -6.75 -14.79
C LEU A 20 17.44 -7.77 -15.93
N SER A 21 18.47 -8.59 -16.14
CA SER A 21 18.43 -9.74 -17.05
C SER A 21 18.83 -11.01 -16.29
N PRO A 22 17.91 -11.94 -16.00
CA PRO A 22 16.49 -11.92 -16.40
C PRO A 22 15.68 -10.80 -15.69
N ASN A 23 14.58 -10.38 -16.32
CA ASN A 23 13.71 -9.33 -15.77
C ASN A 23 13.14 -9.77 -14.41
N ALA A 24 13.22 -8.87 -13.43
CA ALA A 24 12.59 -9.02 -12.13
C ALA A 24 11.54 -7.92 -11.99
N PRO A 25 10.25 -8.21 -12.26
CA PRO A 25 9.19 -7.23 -12.12
C PRO A 25 9.04 -6.81 -10.65
N GLY A 26 8.73 -5.54 -10.43
CA GLY A 26 8.25 -5.05 -9.15
C GLY A 26 6.73 -5.25 -9.06
N SER A 27 6.17 -4.88 -7.92
CA SER A 27 4.72 -4.92 -7.70
C SER A 27 4.27 -3.72 -6.87
N TYR A 28 2.96 -3.48 -6.82
CA TYR A 28 2.40 -2.44 -5.95
C TYR A 28 2.65 -2.76 -4.48
N GLU A 29 2.70 -4.05 -4.18
CA GLU A 29 2.93 -4.60 -2.86
C GLU A 29 4.31 -4.22 -2.34
N VAL A 30 5.36 -4.41 -3.16
CA VAL A 30 6.72 -4.01 -2.78
C VAL A 30 6.86 -2.48 -2.64
N LEU A 31 6.17 -1.70 -3.48
CA LEU A 31 6.15 -0.24 -3.34
C LEU A 31 5.44 0.20 -2.06
N GLY A 32 4.32 -0.45 -1.74
CA GLY A 32 3.57 -0.25 -0.51
C GLY A 32 4.39 -0.60 0.74
N GLU A 33 5.25 -1.62 0.67
CA GLU A 33 6.20 -1.97 1.73
C GLU A 33 7.25 -0.87 1.95
N ALA A 34 7.70 -0.20 0.89
CA ALA A 34 8.51 1.02 0.98
C ALA A 34 7.69 2.26 1.40
N GLY A 35 6.38 2.11 1.60
CA GLY A 35 5.46 3.18 1.97
C GLY A 35 5.11 4.13 0.82
N VAL A 36 5.41 3.76 -0.43
CA VAL A 36 5.02 4.52 -1.62
C VAL A 36 3.54 4.31 -1.89
N TYR A 37 2.80 5.41 -2.03
CA TYR A 37 1.42 5.37 -2.51
C TYR A 37 1.39 5.60 -4.02
N TYR A 38 0.60 4.78 -4.72
CA TYR A 38 0.40 4.92 -6.16
C TYR A 38 -1.09 4.82 -6.52
N ARG A 39 -1.54 5.66 -7.45
CA ARG A 39 -2.88 5.57 -8.05
C ARG A 39 -2.89 6.06 -9.48
N HIS A 40 -3.57 5.33 -10.35
CA HIS A 40 -3.82 5.74 -11.73
C HIS A 40 -5.23 6.33 -11.87
N TYR A 41 -5.32 7.50 -12.50
CA TYR A 41 -6.55 8.16 -12.90
C TYR A 41 -6.66 8.20 -14.42
N ASP A 42 -7.88 8.28 -14.96
CA ASP A 42 -8.04 8.52 -16.39
C ASP A 42 -7.38 9.87 -16.74
N PRO A 43 -6.38 9.91 -17.64
CA PRO A 43 -5.71 11.15 -17.99
C PRO A 43 -6.66 12.24 -18.50
N LYS A 44 -7.81 11.87 -19.09
CA LYS A 44 -8.82 12.81 -19.55
C LYS A 44 -9.54 13.50 -18.39
N ASP A 45 -9.82 12.78 -17.32
CA ASP A 45 -10.45 13.34 -16.12
C ASP A 45 -9.52 14.36 -15.45
N VAL A 46 -8.20 14.11 -15.49
CA VAL A 46 -7.20 15.02 -14.91
C VAL A 46 -6.98 16.26 -15.79
N SER A 47 -6.79 16.06 -17.10
CA SER A 47 -6.36 17.13 -18.01
C SER A 47 -7.48 18.07 -18.46
N SER A 48 -8.74 17.63 -18.43
CA SER A 48 -9.89 18.44 -18.86
C SER A 48 -10.21 19.62 -17.93
N ASP A 49 -10.07 19.41 -16.61
CA ASP A 49 -10.18 20.44 -15.58
C ASP A 49 -9.23 20.10 -14.41
N VAL A 50 -7.97 20.50 -14.55
CA VAL A 50 -6.93 20.24 -13.55
C VAL A 50 -7.32 20.75 -12.17
N GLU A 51 -7.88 21.96 -12.07
CA GLU A 51 -8.26 22.54 -10.78
C GLU A 51 -9.46 21.83 -10.15
N GLY A 52 -10.49 21.53 -10.96
CA GLY A 52 -11.67 20.80 -10.52
C GLY A 52 -11.35 19.37 -10.08
N PHE A 53 -10.37 18.73 -10.71
CA PHE A 53 -9.88 17.41 -10.34
C PHE A 53 -9.04 17.45 -9.05
N ILE A 54 -8.05 18.35 -8.96
CA ILE A 54 -7.05 18.30 -7.89
C ILE A 54 -7.59 18.81 -6.54
N LYS A 55 -8.43 19.85 -6.51
CA LYS A 55 -8.90 20.45 -5.24
C LYS A 55 -9.66 19.47 -4.32
N PRO A 56 -10.59 18.63 -4.82
CA PRO A 56 -11.21 17.59 -4.00
C PRO A 56 -10.20 16.53 -3.55
N LEU A 57 -9.25 16.16 -4.41
CA LEU A 57 -8.24 15.16 -4.11
C LEU A 57 -7.31 15.61 -2.98
N LEU A 58 -6.88 16.88 -2.99
CA LEU A 58 -6.08 17.47 -1.91
C LEU A 58 -6.77 17.31 -0.56
N LYS A 59 -8.06 17.63 -0.46
CA LYS A 59 -8.84 17.46 0.78
C LYS A 59 -8.90 16.00 1.23
N GLN A 60 -8.99 15.06 0.28
CA GLN A 60 -9.06 13.63 0.60
C GLN A 60 -7.73 13.07 1.09
N LEU A 61 -6.62 13.56 0.55
CA LEU A 61 -5.27 13.10 0.89
C LEU A 61 -4.59 13.96 1.98
N ASN A 62 -5.31 14.95 2.53
CA ASN A 62 -4.80 15.92 3.49
C ASN A 62 -3.57 16.72 2.99
N TYR A 63 -3.66 17.18 1.73
CA TYR A 63 -2.76 18.15 1.13
C TYR A 63 -3.46 19.50 0.95
N HIS A 64 -2.70 20.57 0.87
CA HIS A 64 -3.24 21.93 0.97
C HIS A 64 -2.99 22.79 -0.27
N SER A 65 -1.94 22.50 -1.04
CA SER A 65 -1.61 23.26 -2.23
C SER A 65 -0.99 22.40 -3.32
N PHE A 66 -0.94 22.95 -4.53
CA PHE A 66 -0.31 22.33 -5.69
C PHE A 66 0.23 23.40 -6.63
N ASP A 67 1.19 23.03 -7.48
CA ASP A 67 1.57 23.80 -8.66
C ASP A 67 1.84 22.88 -9.86
N VAL A 68 1.96 23.47 -11.05
CA VAL A 68 2.29 22.76 -12.29
C VAL A 68 3.73 23.08 -12.66
N VAL A 69 4.52 22.04 -12.91
CA VAL A 69 5.86 22.21 -13.47
C VAL A 69 6.06 21.34 -14.70
N GLN A 70 7.04 21.70 -15.52
CA GLN A 70 7.49 20.88 -16.62
C GLN A 70 9.01 20.85 -16.66
N LEU A 71 9.57 19.68 -16.93
CA LEU A 71 10.97 19.48 -17.22
C LEU A 71 11.08 19.20 -18.72
N ASP A 72 11.50 20.22 -19.46
CA ASP A 72 11.47 20.28 -20.92
C ASP A 72 12.67 21.09 -21.42
N PRO A 73 13.55 20.52 -22.28
CA PRO A 73 14.68 21.25 -22.84
C PRO A 73 14.27 22.43 -23.72
N GLU A 74 13.10 22.41 -24.35
CA GLU A 74 12.61 23.52 -25.19
C GLU A 74 12.26 24.74 -24.32
N ALA A 75 11.52 24.51 -23.23
CA ALA A 75 11.14 25.58 -22.31
C ALA A 75 12.27 26.07 -21.39
N LEU A 76 13.21 25.19 -20.99
CA LEU A 76 14.26 25.50 -20.01
C LEU A 76 15.60 25.90 -20.64
N GLY A 77 15.84 25.49 -21.88
CA GLY A 77 17.17 25.47 -22.49
C GLY A 77 18.00 24.26 -22.04
N ALA A 78 18.86 23.76 -22.94
CA ALA A 78 19.58 22.49 -22.74
C ALA A 78 20.46 22.45 -21.48
N GLU A 79 21.17 23.54 -21.17
CA GLU A 79 22.07 23.60 -20.01
C GLU A 79 21.30 23.51 -18.69
N LYS A 80 20.25 24.32 -18.53
CA LYS A 80 19.40 24.31 -17.33
C LYS A 80 18.66 22.99 -17.19
N PHE A 81 18.18 22.43 -18.30
CA PHE A 81 17.55 21.12 -18.32
C PHE A 81 18.51 20.03 -17.82
N GLU A 82 19.72 19.93 -18.37
CA GLU A 82 20.67 18.86 -17.96
C GLU A 82 21.16 19.06 -16.51
N ALA A 83 21.30 20.30 -16.04
CA ALA A 83 21.60 20.60 -14.63
C ALA A 83 20.51 20.10 -13.68
N LEU A 84 19.24 20.45 -13.96
CA LEU A 84 18.09 19.97 -13.16
C LEU A 84 17.91 18.46 -13.27
N ALA A 85 18.03 17.89 -14.47
CA ALA A 85 17.92 16.45 -14.69
C ALA A 85 19.02 15.67 -13.95
N THR A 86 20.19 16.28 -13.73
CA THR A 86 21.26 15.70 -12.92
C THR A 86 20.95 15.79 -11.44
N GLN A 87 20.55 16.95 -10.96
CA GLN A 87 20.14 17.13 -9.56
C GLN A 87 18.98 16.18 -9.18
N HIS A 88 17.98 16.01 -10.04
CA HIS A 88 16.87 15.10 -9.78
C HIS A 88 17.27 13.62 -9.80
N PHE A 89 18.35 13.28 -10.51
CA PHE A 89 18.82 11.89 -10.62
C PHE A 89 19.83 11.50 -9.52
N ASP A 90 20.45 12.46 -8.85
CA ASP A 90 21.22 12.17 -7.65
C ASP A 90 20.31 11.53 -6.60
N GLU A 91 20.76 10.46 -5.94
CA GLU A 91 19.96 9.79 -4.91
C GLU A 91 19.79 10.71 -3.68
N HIS A 92 18.54 11.02 -3.34
CA HIS A 92 18.20 11.96 -2.27
C HIS A 92 16.94 11.55 -1.51
N LEU A 93 16.70 12.25 -0.41
CA LEU A 93 15.44 12.23 0.32
C LEU A 93 14.91 13.65 0.54
N HIS A 94 13.66 13.73 0.99
CA HIS A 94 13.02 14.95 1.46
C HIS A 94 12.52 14.77 2.90
N GLU A 95 12.47 15.88 3.64
CA GLU A 95 11.86 15.90 4.98
C GLU A 95 10.33 15.98 4.96
N ASP A 96 9.76 16.23 3.78
CA ASP A 96 8.33 16.20 3.46
C ASP A 96 8.04 15.16 2.37
N ASP A 97 6.78 14.79 2.19
CA ASP A 97 6.37 13.89 1.11
C ASP A 97 6.62 14.52 -0.27
N GLU A 98 7.12 13.71 -1.20
CA GLU A 98 7.19 14.05 -2.62
C GLU A 98 5.97 13.46 -3.35
N ALA A 99 4.94 14.29 -3.55
CA ALA A 99 3.74 13.92 -4.28
C ALA A 99 3.73 14.50 -5.71
N ARG A 100 3.43 13.66 -6.70
CA ARG A 100 3.47 13.98 -8.14
C ARG A 100 2.29 13.36 -8.88
N LEU A 101 1.52 14.15 -9.63
CA LEU A 101 0.52 13.66 -10.59
C LEU A 101 0.95 14.03 -12.00
N ILE A 102 1.29 13.02 -12.81
CA ILE A 102 1.76 13.25 -14.18
C ILE A 102 0.59 13.72 -15.07
N LEU A 103 0.79 14.87 -15.71
CA LEU A 103 -0.17 15.49 -16.63
C LEU A 103 0.13 15.17 -18.09
N ASP A 104 1.42 15.14 -18.45
CA ASP A 104 1.90 14.88 -19.81
C ASP A 104 3.35 14.38 -19.79
N GLY A 105 3.79 13.76 -20.88
CA GLY A 105 5.11 13.12 -20.97
C GLY A 105 5.27 11.95 -20.01
N GLN A 106 6.51 11.54 -19.75
CA GLN A 106 6.79 10.42 -18.84
C GLN A 106 8.23 10.45 -18.31
N GLY A 107 8.46 9.66 -17.27
CA GLY A 107 9.78 9.46 -16.70
C GLY A 107 9.80 8.31 -15.71
N TYR A 108 10.92 8.18 -15.02
CA TYR A 108 11.17 7.13 -14.06
C TYR A 108 11.38 7.72 -12.68
N PHE A 109 10.62 7.22 -11.71
CA PHE A 109 10.98 7.33 -10.29
C PHE A 109 11.68 6.05 -9.88
N ASP A 110 12.92 6.16 -9.41
CA ASP A 110 13.60 5.05 -8.78
C ASP A 110 13.47 5.22 -7.27
N VAL A 111 13.05 4.15 -6.58
CA VAL A 111 12.86 4.14 -5.13
C VAL A 111 13.61 2.97 -4.50
N ARG A 112 14.11 3.14 -3.28
CA ARG A 112 14.69 2.04 -2.49
C ARG A 112 13.59 1.18 -1.89
N ASP A 113 13.66 -0.14 -2.09
CA ASP A 113 12.81 -1.11 -1.41
C ASP A 113 13.23 -1.29 0.06
N ALA A 114 12.49 -2.12 0.81
CA ALA A 114 12.80 -2.40 2.23
C ALA A 114 14.19 -3.05 2.44
N ASN A 115 14.80 -3.59 1.38
CA ASN A 115 16.13 -4.20 1.38
C ASN A 115 17.17 -3.31 0.68
N ASP A 116 16.87 -2.03 0.52
CA ASP A 116 17.75 -1.02 -0.09
C ASP A 116 18.11 -1.30 -1.56
N ARG A 117 17.25 -1.98 -2.32
CA ARG A 117 17.43 -2.21 -3.76
C ARG A 117 16.61 -1.22 -4.59
N TRP A 118 17.10 -0.87 -5.79
CA TRP A 118 16.35 -0.02 -6.71
C TRP A 118 15.15 -0.73 -7.34
N ILE A 119 14.00 -0.07 -7.26
CA ILE A 119 12.81 -0.33 -8.07
C ILE A 119 12.56 0.91 -8.92
N ARG A 120 12.48 0.72 -10.24
CA ARG A 120 12.08 1.76 -11.18
C ARG A 120 10.60 1.69 -11.46
N LEU A 121 9.95 2.84 -11.37
CA LEU A 121 8.55 3.04 -11.74
C LEU A 121 8.46 3.90 -12.99
N LEU A 122 7.92 3.36 -14.08
CA LEU A 122 7.49 4.19 -15.20
C LEU A 122 6.28 5.03 -14.76
N SER A 123 6.39 6.35 -14.85
CA SER A 123 5.33 7.28 -14.48
C SER A 123 4.86 8.04 -15.71
N LYS A 124 3.59 7.89 -16.05
CA LYS A 124 2.94 8.39 -17.27
C LYS A 124 1.64 9.15 -16.93
N PRO A 125 1.00 9.84 -17.88
CA PRO A 125 -0.16 10.67 -17.58
C PRO A 125 -1.24 9.92 -16.80
N GLY A 126 -1.81 10.58 -15.79
CA GLY A 126 -2.78 9.98 -14.87
C GLY A 126 -2.18 9.30 -13.63
N ASP A 127 -0.86 9.07 -13.59
CA ASP A 127 -0.21 8.48 -12.43
C ASP A 127 0.02 9.50 -11.31
N LEU A 128 -0.59 9.24 -10.15
CA LEU A 128 -0.26 9.87 -8.88
C LEU A 128 0.70 8.97 -8.10
N LEU A 129 1.84 9.53 -7.70
CA LEU A 129 2.76 8.94 -6.75
C LEU A 129 2.86 9.83 -5.51
N VAL A 130 2.98 9.21 -4.34
CA VAL A 130 3.44 9.88 -3.11
C VAL A 130 4.59 9.08 -2.54
N LEU A 131 5.77 9.69 -2.55
CA LEU A 131 6.96 9.18 -1.91
C LEU A 131 6.99 9.76 -0.49
N PRO A 132 6.99 8.93 0.56
CA PRO A 132 6.95 9.42 1.93
C PRO A 132 8.26 10.13 2.30
N ALA A 133 8.16 11.12 3.20
CA ALA A 133 9.34 11.75 3.80
C ALA A 133 10.35 10.69 4.30
N GLY A 134 11.64 10.94 4.08
CA GLY A 134 12.74 10.04 4.47
C GLY A 134 13.01 8.84 3.55
N LEU A 135 12.19 8.60 2.51
CA LEU A 135 12.46 7.60 1.47
C LEU A 135 13.57 8.08 0.53
N TYR A 136 14.58 7.24 0.31
CA TYR A 136 15.55 7.49 -0.75
C TYR A 136 14.95 7.19 -2.12
N HIS A 137 15.08 8.17 -3.00
CA HIS A 137 14.58 8.11 -4.36
C HIS A 137 15.41 8.99 -5.29
N ARG A 138 15.11 8.88 -6.58
CA ARG A 138 15.59 9.78 -7.63
C ARG A 138 14.60 9.79 -8.79
N PHE A 139 14.69 10.81 -9.63
CA PHE A 139 13.86 10.96 -10.82
C PHE A 139 14.71 11.18 -12.08
N THR A 140 14.25 10.64 -13.20
CA THR A 140 14.78 11.00 -14.52
C THR A 140 13.72 10.94 -15.60
N THR A 141 13.88 11.72 -16.65
CA THR A 141 13.04 11.59 -17.85
C THR A 141 13.42 10.33 -18.63
N ASP A 142 12.53 9.86 -19.49
CA ASP A 142 12.90 8.89 -20.52
C ASP A 142 13.68 9.58 -21.66
N GLN A 143 13.90 8.84 -22.76
CA GLN A 143 14.59 9.38 -23.94
C GLN A 143 13.85 10.56 -24.60
N ASN A 144 12.55 10.77 -24.34
CA ASN A 144 11.81 11.91 -24.86
C ASN A 144 12.09 13.21 -24.09
N LYS A 145 12.77 13.13 -22.94
CA LYS A 145 13.23 14.30 -22.16
C LYS A 145 12.11 15.27 -21.77
N TYR A 146 10.88 14.79 -21.65
CA TYR A 146 9.71 15.61 -21.38
C TYR A 146 8.82 15.00 -20.31
N VAL A 147 8.52 15.79 -19.28
CA VAL A 147 7.46 15.49 -18.32
C VAL A 147 6.80 16.78 -17.85
N LYS A 148 5.48 16.75 -17.70
CA LYS A 148 4.67 17.78 -17.05
C LYS A 148 3.93 17.16 -15.89
N THR A 149 4.03 17.76 -14.70
CA THR A 149 3.50 17.16 -13.48
C THR A 149 2.90 18.22 -12.55
N LEU A 150 1.88 17.83 -11.80
CA LEU A 150 1.49 18.55 -10.60
C LEU A 150 2.39 18.13 -9.46
N ARG A 151 2.93 19.11 -8.75
CA ARG A 151 3.55 18.88 -7.45
C ARG A 151 2.53 19.23 -6.38
N ILE A 152 2.41 18.37 -5.37
CA ILE A 152 1.35 18.44 -4.37
C ILE A 152 1.98 18.56 -2.98
N PHE A 153 1.47 19.47 -2.12
CA PHE A 153 2.12 19.83 -0.85
C PHE A 153 1.18 19.83 0.36
N LYS A 154 1.68 19.31 1.48
CA LYS A 154 1.02 19.44 2.78
C LYS A 154 1.21 20.85 3.32
N GLU A 155 2.44 21.33 3.40
CA GLU A 155 2.77 22.68 3.86
C GLU A 155 3.34 23.55 2.73
N ALA A 156 3.71 24.79 3.02
CA ALA A 156 4.44 25.61 2.05
C ALA A 156 5.74 24.88 1.64
N PRO A 157 6.06 24.81 0.34
CA PRO A 157 7.04 23.85 -0.14
C PRO A 157 8.45 24.15 0.37
N ARG A 158 9.11 23.13 0.94
CA ARG A 158 10.55 23.10 1.19
C ARG A 158 11.21 22.16 0.19
N TRP A 159 11.86 22.74 -0.83
CA TRP A 159 12.50 21.99 -1.92
C TRP A 159 13.91 21.51 -1.61
N VAL A 160 14.19 21.15 -0.36
CA VAL A 160 15.54 20.74 0.02
C VAL A 160 15.66 19.24 -0.25
N ALA A 161 16.34 18.91 -1.34
CA ALA A 161 16.84 17.56 -1.58
C ALA A 161 18.08 17.36 -0.71
N LEU A 162 18.05 16.34 0.14
CA LEU A 162 19.21 15.92 0.92
C LEU A 162 19.78 14.68 0.28
N ASN A 163 20.93 14.84 -0.38
CA ASN A 163 21.62 13.72 -1.01
C ASN A 163 21.98 12.67 0.04
N ARG A 164 21.89 11.39 -0.35
CA ARG A 164 22.20 10.27 0.53
C ARG A 164 23.59 10.41 1.15
N GLY A 165 23.65 10.37 2.47
CA GLY A 165 24.86 10.60 3.24
C GLY A 165 24.58 10.87 4.72
N PRO A 166 25.61 11.11 5.54
CA PRO A 166 25.46 11.25 6.99
C PRO A 166 24.45 12.32 7.42
N GLU A 167 24.39 13.45 6.70
CA GLU A 167 23.44 14.53 7.00
C GLU A 167 21.99 14.09 6.78
N ALA A 168 21.71 13.37 5.69
CA ALA A 168 20.39 12.83 5.38
C ALA A 168 19.95 11.75 6.39
N GLU A 169 20.86 10.87 6.80
CA GLU A 169 20.60 9.81 7.79
C GLU A 169 20.25 10.36 9.19
N GLU A 170 20.79 11.52 9.55
CA GLU A 170 20.55 12.13 10.85
C GLU A 170 19.23 12.91 10.95
N THR A 171 18.57 13.17 9.82
CA THR A 171 17.27 13.86 9.80
C THR A 171 16.19 13.08 10.55
N GLN A 172 15.25 13.81 11.16
CA GLN A 172 14.12 13.19 11.86
C GLN A 172 13.23 12.41 10.87
N ALA A 173 13.00 12.95 9.68
CA ALA A 173 12.19 12.30 8.65
C ALA A 173 12.76 10.94 8.25
N ARG A 174 14.09 10.83 8.08
CA ARG A 174 14.74 9.55 7.77
C ARG A 174 14.65 8.55 8.93
N LYS A 175 14.89 9.00 10.16
CA LYS A 175 14.77 8.17 11.37
C LYS A 175 13.34 7.64 11.55
N ASP A 176 12.35 8.50 11.36
CA ASP A 176 10.94 8.14 11.43
C ASP A 176 10.55 7.17 10.31
N TYR A 177 11.03 7.40 9.09
CA TYR A 177 10.83 6.49 7.97
C TYR A 177 11.36 5.08 8.25
N VAL A 178 12.62 4.97 8.69
CA VAL A 178 13.25 3.68 9.03
C VAL A 178 12.56 3.01 10.22
N ALA A 179 12.20 3.78 11.24
CA ALA A 179 11.45 3.29 12.39
C ALA A 179 10.09 2.73 11.96
N ARG A 180 9.38 3.41 11.04
CA ARG A 180 8.10 2.97 10.48
C ARG A 180 8.23 1.67 9.69
N LEU A 181 9.26 1.53 8.86
CA LEU A 181 9.51 0.28 8.12
C LEU A 181 9.81 -0.91 9.05
N SER A 182 10.44 -0.64 10.19
CA SER A 182 10.82 -1.66 11.17
C SER A 182 9.74 -1.92 12.23
N ALA A 183 8.74 -1.05 12.31
CA ALA A 183 7.70 -1.13 13.32
C ALA A 183 6.80 -2.34 13.06
N PRO A 184 6.48 -3.15 14.09
CA PRO A 184 5.51 -4.22 13.94
C PRO A 184 4.15 -3.66 13.49
N VAL A 185 3.62 -4.20 12.41
CA VAL A 185 2.28 -3.84 11.91
C VAL A 185 1.26 -4.11 13.00
N GLN A 186 0.50 -3.09 13.39
CA GLN A 186 -0.50 -3.19 14.44
C GLN A 186 -1.84 -3.71 13.89
N THR A 187 -2.47 -4.62 14.62
CA THR A 187 -3.81 -5.14 14.34
C THR A 187 -4.79 -4.80 15.47
N ALA A 188 -6.04 -5.21 15.32
CA ALA A 188 -7.04 -5.12 16.40
C ALA A 188 -6.62 -5.84 17.70
N ALA A 189 -5.80 -6.89 17.63
CA ALA A 189 -5.39 -7.68 18.80
C ALA A 189 -3.88 -7.62 19.09
N GLY A 190 -3.20 -6.55 18.66
CA GLY A 190 -1.77 -6.33 18.88
C GLY A 190 -0.92 -6.50 17.61
N PRO A 191 0.41 -6.54 17.75
CA PRO A 191 1.32 -6.59 16.61
C PRO A 191 1.24 -7.93 15.86
N VAL A 192 1.44 -7.87 14.54
CA VAL A 192 1.68 -9.06 13.70
C VAL A 192 2.85 -9.85 14.28
N ASN A 193 2.68 -11.17 14.38
CA ASN A 193 3.69 -12.07 14.95
C ASN A 193 4.05 -13.26 14.03
N GLY A 194 3.45 -13.34 12.83
CA GLY A 194 3.70 -14.41 11.84
C GLY A 194 3.22 -15.80 12.26
N GLN A 195 2.58 -15.93 13.43
CA GLN A 195 2.14 -17.19 13.99
C GLN A 195 0.63 -17.23 14.15
N THR A 196 0.06 -16.31 14.93
CA THR A 196 -1.36 -16.27 15.30
C THR A 196 -2.02 -14.94 14.97
N ILE A 197 -1.24 -13.91 14.64
CA ILE A 197 -1.73 -12.59 14.24
C ILE A 197 -1.04 -12.20 12.93
N PHE A 198 -1.85 -11.98 11.90
CA PHE A 198 -1.44 -11.63 10.55
C PHE A 198 -2.15 -10.35 10.09
N SER A 199 -1.50 -9.62 9.18
CA SER A 199 -2.11 -8.53 8.43
C SER A 199 -1.73 -8.71 6.97
N LEU A 200 -2.73 -8.88 6.10
CA LEU A 200 -2.53 -9.11 4.66
C LEU A 200 -3.04 -7.85 3.92
N PRO A 201 -2.20 -6.84 3.71
CA PRO A 201 -2.60 -5.56 3.13
C PRO A 201 -2.89 -5.63 1.62
N TYR A 202 -2.52 -6.72 0.96
CA TYR A 202 -2.51 -6.83 -0.50
C TYR A 202 -3.57 -7.83 -1.01
N PRO A 203 -4.70 -7.36 -1.55
CA PRO A 203 -5.79 -8.23 -1.95
C PRO A 203 -5.45 -9.28 -3.00
N LEU A 204 -4.44 -9.02 -3.85
CA LEU A 204 -4.01 -9.95 -4.91
C LEU A 204 -3.24 -11.16 -4.36
N GLU A 205 -2.50 -10.99 -3.27
CA GLU A 205 -1.68 -12.04 -2.65
C GLU A 205 -2.41 -12.75 -1.50
N MET A 206 -3.46 -12.10 -0.97
CA MET A 206 -4.25 -12.54 0.19
C MET A 206 -4.68 -14.02 0.12
N ASP A 207 -5.20 -14.48 -1.01
CA ASP A 207 -5.68 -15.87 -1.14
C ASP A 207 -4.55 -16.89 -1.02
N ALA A 208 -3.38 -16.61 -1.61
CA ALA A 208 -2.22 -17.50 -1.55
C ALA A 208 -1.65 -17.56 -0.12
N GLU A 209 -1.52 -16.41 0.53
CA GLU A 209 -1.04 -16.31 1.91
C GLU A 209 -2.00 -17.00 2.90
N LEU A 210 -3.31 -16.71 2.80
CA LEU A 210 -4.30 -17.30 3.70
C LEU A 210 -4.47 -18.80 3.46
N THR A 211 -4.28 -19.29 2.23
CA THR A 211 -4.21 -20.73 1.93
C THR A 211 -3.00 -21.37 2.61
N THR A 212 -1.83 -20.73 2.53
CA THR A 212 -0.61 -21.20 3.21
C THR A 212 -0.81 -21.28 4.72
N ILE A 213 -1.36 -20.23 5.34
CA ILE A 213 -1.69 -20.20 6.77
C ILE A 213 -2.67 -21.33 7.12
N THR A 214 -3.73 -21.49 6.34
CA THR A 214 -4.78 -22.50 6.59
C THR A 214 -4.24 -23.91 6.50
N ARG A 215 -3.43 -24.24 5.48
CA ARG A 215 -2.79 -25.56 5.35
C ARG A 215 -1.87 -25.86 6.52
N ARG A 216 -1.03 -24.90 6.91
CA ARG A 216 -0.14 -25.03 8.08
C ARG A 216 -0.94 -25.40 9.33
N LEU A 217 -2.09 -24.77 9.56
CA LEU A 217 -2.95 -25.07 10.72
C LEU A 217 -3.58 -26.46 10.64
N LEU A 218 -4.04 -26.88 9.46
CA LEU A 218 -4.60 -28.22 9.24
C LEU A 218 -3.56 -29.32 9.50
N GLU A 219 -2.31 -29.08 9.11
CA GLU A 219 -1.17 -29.97 9.36
C GLU A 219 -0.80 -30.01 10.85
N GLN A 220 -0.60 -28.85 11.49
CA GLN A 220 -0.19 -28.73 12.89
C GLN A 220 -1.25 -29.23 13.87
N HIS A 221 -2.53 -29.04 13.56
CA HIS A 221 -3.64 -29.31 14.49
C HIS A 221 -4.58 -30.39 13.97
N SER A 222 -4.03 -31.46 13.39
CA SER A 222 -4.82 -32.54 12.79
C SER A 222 -5.85 -33.20 13.72
N LYS A 223 -5.78 -33.10 15.04
CA LYS A 223 -6.76 -33.74 15.94
C LYS A 223 -7.71 -32.76 16.63
N LEU A 224 -7.49 -31.47 16.45
CA LEU A 224 -8.10 -30.44 17.26
C LEU A 224 -8.62 -29.31 16.36
N PRO A 225 -9.84 -28.81 16.59
CA PRO A 225 -10.35 -27.72 15.78
C PRO A 225 -9.58 -26.43 16.06
N PHE A 226 -9.57 -25.54 15.07
CA PHE A 226 -9.03 -24.18 15.16
C PHE A 226 -10.07 -23.18 14.64
N ALA A 227 -9.83 -21.90 14.88
CA ALA A 227 -10.64 -20.81 14.36
C ALA A 227 -9.76 -19.76 13.67
N VAL A 228 -10.26 -19.21 12.55
CA VAL A 228 -9.67 -18.07 11.86
C VAL A 228 -10.67 -16.91 11.94
N LEU A 229 -10.27 -15.82 12.57
CA LEU A 229 -11.00 -14.57 12.60
C LEU A 229 -10.42 -13.65 11.53
N ILE A 230 -11.22 -13.30 10.54
CA ILE A 230 -10.85 -12.32 9.51
C ILE A 230 -11.48 -10.98 9.88
N PHE A 231 -10.68 -9.91 9.95
CA PHE A 231 -11.16 -8.55 10.20
C PHE A 231 -10.79 -7.62 9.07
N LEU A 232 -11.80 -7.16 8.33
CA LEU A 232 -11.66 -6.15 7.29
C LEU A 232 -11.82 -4.75 7.89
N THR A 233 -10.81 -3.91 7.69
CA THR A 233 -10.73 -2.60 8.33
C THR A 233 -10.22 -1.55 7.36
N GLY A 234 -10.68 -0.31 7.48
CA GLY A 234 -10.15 0.79 6.68
C GLY A 234 -8.69 1.05 7.04
N THR A 235 -7.84 1.22 6.02
CA THR A 235 -6.47 1.70 6.21
C THR A 235 -6.44 3.01 6.98
N VAL A 236 -5.30 3.28 7.60
CA VAL A 236 -5.01 4.57 8.20
C VAL A 236 -4.29 5.44 7.17
N ASP A 237 -4.55 6.74 7.24
CA ASP A 237 -3.74 7.72 6.56
C ASP A 237 -2.29 7.60 7.07
N PRO A 238 -1.30 7.46 6.17
CA PRO A 238 0.09 7.19 6.55
C PRO A 238 0.75 8.37 7.28
N THR A 239 0.15 9.56 7.25
CA THR A 239 0.70 10.78 7.86
C THR A 239 0.12 11.04 9.24
N THR A 240 -1.21 10.93 9.34
CA THR A 240 -1.98 11.31 10.53
C THR A 240 -2.32 10.11 11.39
N GLY A 241 -2.20 8.89 10.85
CA GLY A 241 -2.68 7.66 11.49
C GLY A 241 -4.21 7.57 11.57
N ALA A 242 -4.95 8.54 10.99
CA ALA A 242 -6.40 8.55 11.04
C ALA A 242 -6.98 7.48 10.11
N SER A 243 -7.87 6.63 10.62
CA SER A 243 -8.60 5.69 9.75
C SER A 243 -9.66 6.46 8.95
N TRP A 244 -9.76 6.16 7.65
CA TRP A 244 -10.87 6.68 6.84
C TRP A 244 -12.22 6.05 7.21
N CYS A 245 -12.20 4.96 7.96
CA CYS A 245 -13.37 4.24 8.43
C CYS A 245 -13.59 4.57 9.91
N PRO A 246 -14.47 5.54 10.25
CA PRO A 246 -14.69 5.95 11.64
C PRO A 246 -15.24 4.81 12.50
N TYR A 247 -16.06 3.92 11.93
CA TYR A 247 -16.60 2.74 12.62
C TYR A 247 -15.56 1.65 12.86
N CYS A 248 -14.44 1.65 12.13
CA CYS A 248 -13.38 0.67 12.32
C CYS A 248 -12.59 0.92 13.61
N ILE A 249 -12.58 2.14 14.13
CA ILE A 249 -11.90 2.50 15.38
C ILE A 249 -12.55 1.77 16.58
N PRO A 250 -13.85 1.95 16.88
CA PRO A 250 -14.49 1.22 17.97
C PRO A 250 -14.57 -0.30 17.70
N ALA A 251 -14.70 -0.73 16.43
CA ALA A 251 -14.80 -2.15 16.09
C ALA A 251 -13.55 -2.97 16.46
N LYS A 252 -12.36 -2.34 16.52
CA LYS A 252 -11.12 -3.01 16.93
C LYS A 252 -11.22 -3.64 18.32
N LEU A 253 -11.92 -2.99 19.27
CA LEU A 253 -12.10 -3.52 20.62
C LEU A 253 -12.93 -4.81 20.60
N HIS A 254 -14.07 -4.80 19.91
CA HIS A 254 -14.92 -5.99 19.79
C HIS A 254 -14.23 -7.15 19.06
N VAL A 255 -13.38 -6.85 18.08
CA VAL A 255 -12.55 -7.86 17.40
C VAL A 255 -11.52 -8.45 18.37
N ALA A 256 -10.89 -7.62 19.21
CA ALA A 256 -9.94 -8.08 20.22
C ALA A 256 -10.61 -8.99 21.25
N ASP A 257 -11.78 -8.60 21.75
CA ASP A 257 -12.55 -9.40 22.72
C ASP A 257 -12.98 -10.73 22.10
N ARG A 258 -13.53 -10.71 20.88
CA ARG A 258 -13.92 -11.94 20.17
C ARG A 258 -12.73 -12.84 19.91
N PHE A 259 -11.56 -12.27 19.60
CA PHE A 259 -10.34 -13.05 19.40
C PHE A 259 -9.86 -13.69 20.71
N ALA A 260 -9.95 -12.99 21.85
CA ALA A 260 -9.63 -13.54 23.16
C ALA A 260 -10.57 -14.69 23.57
N GLU A 261 -11.86 -14.60 23.24
CA GLU A 261 -12.81 -15.70 23.43
C GLU A 261 -12.46 -16.92 22.57
N LEU A 262 -12.09 -16.71 21.30
CA LEU A 262 -11.65 -17.79 20.42
C LEU A 262 -10.38 -18.43 20.96
N ARG A 263 -9.43 -17.67 21.50
CA ARG A 263 -8.24 -18.20 22.18
C ARG A 263 -8.58 -19.01 23.41
N THR A 264 -9.56 -18.58 24.21
CA THR A 264 -10.05 -19.35 25.36
C THR A 264 -10.67 -20.68 24.92
N LYS A 265 -11.46 -20.67 23.83
CA LYS A 265 -12.19 -21.84 23.32
C LYS A 265 -11.32 -22.83 22.55
N TYR A 266 -10.46 -22.32 21.68
CA TYR A 266 -9.65 -23.12 20.76
C TYR A 266 -8.21 -23.24 21.22
N GLY A 267 -7.69 -22.38 22.08
CA GLY A 267 -6.27 -22.33 22.47
C GLY A 267 -5.51 -21.22 21.74
N GLU A 268 -4.45 -20.72 22.38
CA GLU A 268 -3.63 -19.58 21.90
C GLU A 268 -2.99 -19.83 20.53
N ASP A 269 -2.61 -21.08 20.23
CA ASP A 269 -1.97 -21.51 18.98
C ASP A 269 -2.98 -21.86 17.87
N ARG A 270 -4.26 -22.01 18.23
CA ARG A 270 -5.35 -22.48 17.36
C ARG A 270 -6.43 -21.43 17.10
N ALA A 271 -6.26 -20.21 17.60
CA ALA A 271 -7.08 -19.07 17.24
C ALA A 271 -6.21 -18.06 16.49
N ILE A 272 -6.58 -17.78 15.24
CA ILE A 272 -5.79 -16.97 14.32
C ILE A 272 -6.54 -15.70 13.95
N LEU A 273 -5.91 -14.54 14.09
CA LEU A 273 -6.41 -13.26 13.60
C LEU A 273 -5.74 -12.94 12.27
N VAL A 274 -6.56 -12.60 11.27
CA VAL A 274 -6.11 -12.12 9.96
C VAL A 274 -6.78 -10.76 9.71
N GLN A 275 -6.01 -9.69 9.80
CA GLN A 275 -6.46 -8.36 9.45
C GLN A 275 -6.30 -8.12 7.94
N LEU A 276 -7.35 -7.62 7.29
CA LEU A 276 -7.35 -7.23 5.87
C LEU A 276 -7.61 -5.72 5.76
N PRO A 277 -6.55 -4.90 5.69
CA PRO A 277 -6.67 -3.48 5.40
C PRO A 277 -7.38 -3.22 4.05
N VAL A 278 -8.27 -2.24 4.03
CA VAL A 278 -9.01 -1.80 2.84
C VAL A 278 -8.67 -0.34 2.58
N GLU A 279 -8.05 -0.07 1.44
CA GLU A 279 -7.68 1.29 1.04
C GLU A 279 -8.90 2.04 0.49
N ARG A 280 -9.12 3.27 0.99
CA ARG A 280 -10.32 4.06 0.67
C ARG A 280 -10.50 4.24 -0.84
N ALA A 281 -9.41 4.59 -1.52
CA ALA A 281 -9.47 5.05 -2.90
C ALA A 281 -9.67 3.88 -3.88
N GLY A 282 -9.10 2.71 -3.60
CA GLY A 282 -9.43 1.46 -4.30
C GLY A 282 -10.85 0.95 -4.02
N TYR A 283 -11.44 1.25 -2.85
CA TYR A 283 -12.71 0.67 -2.41
C TYR A 283 -13.97 1.50 -2.71
N ILE A 284 -13.94 2.81 -2.44
CA ILE A 284 -15.11 3.68 -2.54
C ILE A 284 -15.51 3.85 -4.02
N GLY A 285 -16.78 3.54 -4.32
CA GLY A 285 -17.33 3.64 -5.68
C GLY A 285 -16.84 2.55 -6.64
N ASN A 286 -16.01 1.61 -6.20
CA ASN A 286 -15.51 0.52 -7.03
C ASN A 286 -16.33 -0.77 -6.81
N PRO A 287 -17.27 -1.12 -7.72
CA PRO A 287 -18.02 -2.37 -7.61
C PRO A 287 -17.14 -3.60 -7.85
N ASN A 288 -16.00 -3.44 -8.51
CA ASN A 288 -15.07 -4.51 -8.88
C ASN A 288 -13.92 -4.68 -7.88
N PHE A 289 -13.98 -4.01 -6.72
CA PHE A 289 -12.96 -4.18 -5.69
C PHE A 289 -12.90 -5.65 -5.26
N LEU A 290 -11.70 -6.23 -5.19
CA LEU A 290 -11.49 -7.68 -5.11
C LEU A 290 -12.26 -8.33 -3.95
N TYR A 291 -12.27 -7.72 -2.77
CA TYR A 291 -13.02 -8.27 -1.63
C TYR A 291 -14.55 -8.26 -1.81
N ARG A 292 -15.11 -7.42 -2.70
CA ARG A 292 -16.54 -7.45 -3.07
C ARG A 292 -16.88 -8.65 -3.93
N LEU A 293 -15.99 -9.00 -4.85
CA LEU A 293 -16.18 -10.08 -5.82
C LEU A 293 -15.75 -11.45 -5.28
N HIS A 294 -14.92 -11.46 -4.24
CA HIS A 294 -14.37 -12.69 -3.65
C HIS A 294 -15.49 -13.64 -3.17
N PRO A 295 -15.42 -14.95 -3.45
CA PRO A 295 -16.51 -15.92 -3.22
C PRO A 295 -16.99 -16.02 -1.77
N THR A 296 -16.07 -15.91 -0.80
CA THR A 296 -16.37 -15.92 0.64
C THR A 296 -16.50 -14.53 1.25
N LEU A 297 -15.52 -13.64 1.02
CA LEU A 297 -15.52 -12.31 1.63
C LEU A 297 -16.72 -11.45 1.21
N LYS A 298 -17.12 -11.35 -0.07
CA LYS A 298 -18.34 -10.61 -0.52
C LYS A 298 -18.63 -9.28 0.21
N VAL A 299 -17.59 -8.47 0.38
CA VAL A 299 -17.61 -7.32 1.31
C VAL A 299 -18.54 -6.22 0.81
N VAL A 300 -19.51 -5.85 1.63
CA VAL A 300 -20.44 -4.75 1.32
C VAL A 300 -20.06 -3.43 1.99
N GLY A 301 -19.31 -3.49 3.09
CA GLY A 301 -18.81 -2.34 3.87
C GLY A 301 -17.57 -2.71 4.68
N VAL A 302 -16.95 -1.73 5.33
CA VAL A 302 -16.02 -1.96 6.45
C VAL A 302 -16.50 -1.11 7.64
N PRO A 303 -16.31 -1.56 8.90
CA PRO A 303 -15.67 -2.81 9.31
C PRO A 303 -16.51 -4.06 9.01
N THR A 304 -15.85 -5.18 8.72
CA THR A 304 -16.50 -6.51 8.58
C THR A 304 -15.65 -7.56 9.28
N MET A 305 -16.29 -8.48 9.99
CA MET A 305 -15.64 -9.58 10.70
C MET A 305 -16.24 -10.92 10.27
N LEU A 306 -15.39 -11.90 10.04
CA LEU A 306 -15.76 -13.29 9.83
C LEU A 306 -15.08 -14.16 10.88
N VAL A 307 -15.78 -15.16 11.39
CA VAL A 307 -15.16 -16.28 12.12
C VAL A 307 -15.36 -17.53 11.30
N LEU A 308 -14.28 -18.24 11.02
CA LEU A 308 -14.28 -19.46 10.24
C LEU A 308 -13.65 -20.61 11.01
N THR A 309 -14.08 -21.83 10.70
CA THR A 309 -13.49 -23.08 11.22
C THR A 309 -13.24 -24.05 10.08
N PRO A 310 -12.39 -25.09 10.25
CA PRO A 310 -12.21 -26.12 9.24
C PRO A 310 -13.53 -26.78 8.82
N ALA A 311 -13.71 -26.96 7.51
CA ALA A 311 -14.76 -27.82 6.97
C ALA A 311 -14.51 -29.28 7.38
N LYS A 312 -15.58 -30.09 7.43
CA LYS A 312 -15.49 -31.51 7.86
C LYS A 312 -14.52 -32.34 7.01
N ASP A 313 -14.48 -32.06 5.72
CA ASP A 313 -13.68 -32.73 4.69
C ASP A 313 -12.38 -31.97 4.35
N ALA A 314 -12.04 -30.91 5.07
CA ALA A 314 -10.95 -30.00 4.70
C ALA A 314 -9.60 -30.69 4.44
N LYS A 315 -9.32 -31.81 5.11
CA LYS A 315 -8.06 -32.57 4.94
C LYS A 315 -8.05 -33.51 3.75
N GLU A 316 -9.23 -33.92 3.30
CA GLU A 316 -9.39 -34.80 2.14
C GLU A 316 -9.30 -33.99 0.84
N LYS A 317 -9.52 -32.67 0.95
CA LYS A 317 -9.33 -31.74 -0.14
C LYS A 317 -7.84 -31.58 -0.44
N GLY A 318 -7.50 -31.76 -1.72
CA GLY A 318 -6.13 -31.59 -2.24
C GLY A 318 -5.72 -30.13 -2.30
N ASP A 319 -5.15 -29.72 -3.44
CA ASP A 319 -4.71 -28.35 -3.63
C ASP A 319 -5.87 -27.40 -3.98
N VAL A 320 -6.69 -27.07 -2.96
CA VAL A 320 -7.80 -26.11 -3.05
C VAL A 320 -7.55 -24.84 -2.21
N PRO A 321 -8.15 -23.69 -2.56
CA PRO A 321 -7.99 -22.45 -1.81
C PRO A 321 -8.58 -22.51 -0.39
N TRP A 322 -8.12 -21.61 0.49
CA TRP A 322 -8.55 -21.54 1.90
C TRP A 322 -10.07 -21.50 2.08
N TYR A 323 -10.79 -20.83 1.18
CA TYR A 323 -12.24 -20.68 1.27
C TYR A 323 -13.03 -21.95 0.93
N GLU A 324 -12.37 -22.99 0.43
CA GLU A 324 -12.94 -24.33 0.35
C GLU A 324 -12.57 -25.20 1.56
N LEU A 325 -11.49 -24.84 2.27
CA LEU A 325 -11.01 -25.54 3.47
C LEU A 325 -11.72 -25.07 4.74
N LEU A 326 -12.25 -23.84 4.74
CA LEU A 326 -12.89 -23.22 5.88
C LEU A 326 -14.37 -22.96 5.64
N GLU A 327 -15.17 -23.08 6.69
CA GLU A 327 -16.59 -22.75 6.73
C GLU A 327 -16.85 -21.54 7.63
N VAL A 328 -17.66 -20.60 7.14
CA VAL A 328 -18.05 -19.39 7.87
C VAL A 328 -19.03 -19.74 8.98
N LYS A 329 -18.68 -19.37 10.22
CA LYS A 329 -19.52 -19.54 11.43
C LYS A 329 -20.18 -18.25 11.88
N LEU A 330 -19.52 -17.13 11.64
CA LEU A 330 -20.03 -15.79 11.89
C LEU A 330 -19.61 -14.87 10.76
N TYR A 331 -20.49 -13.95 10.37
CA TYR A 331 -20.22 -12.91 9.38
C TYR A 331 -21.04 -11.69 9.76
N THR A 332 -20.40 -10.54 10.00
CA THR A 332 -21.09 -9.25 10.18
C THR A 332 -21.35 -8.55 8.84
N ARG A 333 -22.59 -8.59 8.35
CA ARG A 333 -22.95 -8.17 6.97
C ARG A 333 -23.48 -6.74 6.88
N GLU A 334 -23.89 -6.11 7.98
CA GLU A 334 -24.53 -4.81 7.89
C GLU A 334 -23.51 -3.65 7.89
N ALA A 335 -23.23 -3.15 6.68
CA ALA A 335 -22.32 -2.03 6.43
C ALA A 335 -22.72 -0.70 7.09
N GLY A 336 -23.96 -0.57 7.58
CA GLY A 336 -24.52 0.68 8.13
C GLY A 336 -24.68 0.73 9.65
N THR A 337 -24.59 -0.41 10.34
CA THR A 337 -24.84 -0.51 11.80
C THR A 337 -23.59 -0.75 12.61
N ALA A 338 -22.44 -0.90 11.95
CA ALA A 338 -21.23 -1.43 12.56
C ALA A 338 -21.58 -2.73 13.30
N ASP A 339 -22.11 -3.70 12.58
CA ASP A 339 -22.59 -5.00 13.07
C ASP A 339 -21.54 -5.79 13.89
N VAL A 340 -20.26 -5.43 13.76
CA VAL A 340 -19.18 -5.87 14.65
C VAL A 340 -19.38 -5.40 16.10
N LEU A 341 -19.97 -4.23 16.31
CA LEU A 341 -20.28 -3.63 17.61
C LEU A 341 -21.51 -4.24 18.28
N SER A 342 -22.41 -4.87 17.51
CA SER A 342 -23.64 -5.52 18.03
C SER A 342 -23.46 -6.98 18.38
N ILE A 343 -22.25 -7.53 18.23
CA ILE A 343 -21.99 -8.92 18.61
C ILE A 343 -21.79 -8.99 20.13
N GLU A 344 -22.90 -9.13 20.85
CA GLU A 344 -22.91 -9.61 22.24
C GLU A 344 -22.49 -11.08 22.31
#